data_AF-A0A645E3Y0-F1
#
_entry.id   AF-A0A645E3Y0-F1
#
_cell.length_a   1.000
_cell.length_b   1.000
_cell.length_c   1.000
_cell.angle_alpha   90.00
_cell.angle_beta   90.00
_cell.angle_gamma   90.00
#
_symmetry.space_group_name_H-M   'P 1'
#
loop_
_entity.id
_entity.type
_entity.pdbx_description
1 polymer ?
#
loop_
_entity_poly.entity_id
_entity_poly.type
_entity_poly.pdbx_seq_one_letter_code
_entity_poly.pdbx_strand_id
1 'polypeptide(L)' 'MTHAGPTRSFGPAPEGRILTEALPEVTVNHQMFFDNYYAYTQGTEDLVIQPTQILRLMQVVEAIRTSAKHHQSINFE' A
#
# COMPACT_ATOMS: atom_id res chain seq x y z
N MET A 1 17.66 -15.40 21.33
CA MET A 1 16.86 -14.15 21.37
C MET A 1 15.58 -14.42 20.61
N THR A 2 14.42 -14.31 21.26
CA THR A 2 13.13 -14.49 20.59
C THR A 2 12.90 -13.32 19.62
N HIS A 3 12.05 -13.51 18.62
CA HIS A 3 11.65 -12.46 17.66
C HIS A 3 11.00 -11.23 18.34
N ALA A 4 10.69 -11.31 19.63
CA ALA A 4 9.90 -10.33 20.38
C ALA A 4 10.73 -9.42 21.31
N GLY A 5 11.87 -8.92 20.83
CA GLY A 5 12.59 -7.78 21.42
C GLY A 5 13.07 -7.93 22.89
N PRO A 6 13.72 -6.89 23.44
CA PRO A 6 14.35 -6.93 24.77
C PRO A 6 13.40 -6.59 25.92
N THR A 7 12.16 -6.18 25.66
CA THR A 7 11.22 -5.71 26.70
C THR A 7 10.13 -6.75 26.99
N ARG A 8 10.23 -7.36 28.18
CA ARG A 8 9.15 -8.01 28.97
C ARG A 8 8.64 -9.39 28.51
N SER A 9 8.98 -10.43 29.30
CA SER A 9 8.05 -11.49 29.74
C SER A 9 7.22 -12.29 28.71
N PHE A 10 7.68 -12.49 27.48
CA PHE A 10 7.02 -13.41 26.57
C PHE A 10 7.82 -14.72 26.49
N GLY A 11 7.44 -15.68 27.32
CA GLY A 11 7.75 -17.09 27.06
C GLY A 11 7.25 -17.50 25.66
N PRO A 12 7.71 -18.63 25.11
CA PRO A 12 7.27 -19.08 23.79
C PRO A 12 5.74 -19.06 23.73
N ALA A 13 5.20 -18.49 22.66
CA ALA A 13 3.74 -18.47 22.48
C ALA A 13 3.24 -19.93 22.54
N PRO A 14 2.18 -20.23 23.33
CA PRO A 14 1.63 -21.58 23.41
C PRO A 14 1.30 -22.10 22.00
N GLU A 15 1.46 -23.41 21.81
CA GLU A 15 1.21 -24.07 20.52
C GLU A 15 -0.17 -23.68 19.99
N GLY A 16 -0.23 -23.28 18.71
CA GLY A 16 -1.45 -22.81 18.06
C GLY A 16 -1.83 -21.33 18.26
N ARG A 17 -1.10 -20.55 19.09
CA ARG A 17 -1.37 -19.09 19.25
C ARG A 17 -0.87 -18.25 18.08
N ILE A 18 0.19 -18.67 17.40
CA ILE A 18 0.70 -18.01 16.20
C ILE A 18 0.17 -18.79 15.00
N LEU A 19 -0.74 -18.16 14.25
CA LEU A 19 -1.19 -18.64 12.95
C LEU A 19 -0.31 -17.99 11.89
N THR A 20 0.38 -18.81 11.10
CA THR A 20 1.18 -18.34 9.97
C THR A 20 0.45 -18.74 8.69
N GLU A 21 -0.01 -17.73 7.95
CA GLU A 21 -0.60 -17.92 6.63
C GLU A 21 0.42 -17.53 5.56
N ALA A 22 0.41 -18.24 4.44
CA ALA A 22 1.20 -17.84 3.29
C ALA A 22 0.63 -16.54 2.71
N LEU A 23 1.52 -15.61 2.33
CA LEU A 23 1.10 -14.44 1.56
C LEU A 23 0.60 -14.90 0.17
N PRO A 24 -0.41 -14.23 -0.40
CA PRO A 24 -0.85 -14.52 -1.74
C PRO A 24 0.29 -14.30 -2.75
N GLU A 25 0.48 -15.25 -3.66
CA GLU A 25 1.38 -15.08 -4.80
C GLU A 25 0.69 -14.23 -5.87
N VAL A 26 1.38 -13.20 -6.35
CA VAL A 26 0.87 -12.32 -7.41
C VAL A 26 1.86 -12.32 -8.56
N THR A 27 1.39 -12.65 -9.75
CA THR A 27 2.18 -12.55 -10.99
C THR A 27 1.82 -11.24 -11.67
N VAL A 28 2.77 -10.30 -11.72
CA VAL A 28 2.57 -8.97 -12.31
C VAL A 28 3.71 -8.62 -13.26
N ASN A 29 3.41 -7.85 -14.29
CA ASN A 29 4.40 -7.26 -15.17
C ASN A 29 3.99 -5.83 -15.58
N HIS A 30 4.92 -5.06 -16.16
CA HIS A 30 4.62 -3.71 -16.63
C HIS A 30 3.71 -3.67 -17.87
N GLN A 31 3.66 -4.76 -18.65
CA GLN A 31 2.82 -4.85 -19.84
C GLN A 31 1.33 -4.75 -19.48
N MET A 32 0.92 -5.30 -18.34
CA MET A 32 -0.46 -5.27 -17.86
C MET A 32 -1.06 -3.85 -17.81
N PHE A 33 -0.26 -2.82 -17.59
CA PHE A 33 -0.72 -1.43 -17.68
C PHE A 33 -1.24 -1.10 -19.09
N PHE A 34 -0.48 -1.48 -20.11
CA PHE A 34 -0.83 -1.24 -21.51
C PHE A 34 -1.98 -2.14 -21.96
N ASP A 35 -2.03 -3.39 -21.50
CA ASP A 35 -3.13 -4.31 -21.79
C ASP A 35 -4.46 -3.73 -21.27
N ASN A 36 -4.49 -3.25 -20.02
CA ASN A 36 -5.66 -2.60 -19.43
C ASN A 36 -6.03 -1.30 -20.16
N TYR A 37 -5.04 -0.49 -20.54
CA TYR A 37 -5.28 0.73 -21.30
C TYR A 37 -5.88 0.42 -22.68
N TYR A 38 -5.37 -0.61 -23.35
CA TYR A 38 -5.91 -1.05 -24.64
C TYR A 38 -7.34 -1.56 -24.51
N ALA A 39 -7.65 -2.39 -23.51
CA ALA A 39 -9.00 -2.84 -23.21
C ALA A 39 -9.99 -1.67 -23.01
N TYR A 40 -9.55 -0.63 -22.30
CA TYR A 40 -10.32 0.62 -22.19
C TYR A 40 -10.53 1.32 -23.53
N THR A 41 -9.50 1.44 -24.38
CA THR A 41 -9.67 2.04 -25.71
C THR A 41 -10.61 1.25 -26.62
N GLN A 42 -10.73 -0.06 -26.40
CA GLN A 42 -11.67 -0.94 -27.09
C GLN A 42 -13.08 -0.93 -26.47
N GLY A 43 -13.26 -0.27 -25.32
CA GLY A 43 -14.53 -0.20 -24.59
C GLY A 43 -14.93 -1.49 -23.88
N THR A 44 -13.99 -2.42 -23.66
CA THR A 44 -14.26 -3.71 -23.00
C THR A 44 -14.10 -3.65 -21.49
N GLU A 45 -13.27 -2.73 -21.00
CA GLU A 45 -13.01 -2.53 -19.56
C GLU A 45 -12.97 -1.04 -19.21
N ASP A 46 -13.19 -0.72 -17.94
CA ASP A 46 -12.99 0.62 -17.43
C ASP A 46 -11.51 0.96 -17.27
N LEU A 47 -11.18 2.24 -17.34
CA LEU A 47 -9.80 2.69 -17.14
C LEU A 47 -9.35 2.41 -15.70
N VAL A 48 -8.40 1.48 -15.52
CA VAL A 48 -7.93 1.06 -14.20
C VAL A 48 -7.23 2.19 -13.44
N ILE A 49 -6.40 2.98 -14.13
CA ILE A 49 -5.69 4.14 -13.55
C ILE A 49 -6.32 5.43 -14.06
N GLN A 50 -7.04 6.11 -13.19
CA GLN A 50 -7.81 7.30 -13.53
C GLN A 50 -6.93 8.57 -13.49
N PRO A 51 -7.08 9.50 -14.44
CA PRO A 51 -6.33 10.76 -14.43
C PRO A 51 -6.49 11.56 -13.14
N THR A 52 -7.64 11.48 -12.47
CA THR A 52 -7.89 12.15 -11.19
C THR A 52 -6.99 11.66 -10.06
N GLN A 53 -6.49 10.42 -10.13
CA GLN A 53 -5.59 9.86 -9.11
C GLN A 53 -4.24 10.60 -9.05
N ILE A 54 -3.76 11.16 -10.17
CA ILE A 54 -2.52 11.95 -10.16
C ILE A 54 -2.70 13.25 -9.39
N LEU A 55 -3.88 13.87 -9.47
CA LEU A 55 -4.18 15.11 -8.76
C LEU A 55 -4.18 14.87 -7.25
N ARG A 56 -4.80 13.76 -6.82
CA ARG A 56 -4.76 13.32 -5.42
C ARG A 56 -3.33 13.06 -4.94
N LEU A 57 -2.51 12.39 -5.75
CA LEU A 57 -1.09 12.18 -5.42
C LEU A 57 -0.37 13.51 -5.20
N MET A 58 -0.59 14.50 -6.06
CA MET A 58 0.01 15.83 -5.90
C MET A 58 -0.41 16.50 -4.59
N GLN A 59 -1.66 16.34 -4.16
CA GLN A 59 -2.14 16.86 -2.87
C GLN A 59 -1.46 16.15 -1.69
N VAL A 60 -1.27 14.83 -1.75
CA VAL A 60 -0.52 14.08 -0.72
C VAL A 60 0.92 14.59 -0.63
N VAL A 61 1.59 14.78 -1.77
CA VAL A 61 2.97 15.30 -1.83
C VAL A 61 3.04 16.68 -1.15
N GLU A 62 2.04 17.53 -1.35
CA GLU A 62 1.98 18.84 -0.70
C GLU A 62 1.72 18.75 0.81
N ALA A 63 0.84 17.83 1.24
CA ALA A 63 0.61 17.56 2.66
C ALA A 63 1.89 17.07 3.36
N ILE A 64 2.69 16.22 2.71
CA ILE A 64 3.99 15.76 3.22
C ILE A 64 4.94 16.94 3.42
N ARG A 65 5.07 17.83 2.42
CA ARG A 65 5.92 19.03 2.52
C ARG A 65 5.46 19.95 3.65
N THR A 66 4.15 20.16 3.77
CA THR A 66 3.54 21.00 4.80
C THR A 66 3.79 20.41 6.20
N SER A 67 3.61 19.10 6.35
CA SER A 67 3.87 18.40 7.60
C SER A 67 5.34 18.54 8.01
N ALA A 68 6.27 18.31 7.08
CA ALA A 68 7.71 18.44 7.34
C ALA A 68 8.10 19.87 7.76
N LYS A 69 7.49 20.90 7.15
CA LYS A 69 7.73 22.31 7.48
C LYS A 69 7.23 22.68 8.87
N HIS A 70 6.09 22.14 9.29
CA HIS A 70 5.41 22.57 10.51
C HIS A 70 5.56 21.58 11.68
N HIS A 71 6.23 20.45 11.48
CA HIS A 71 6.42 19.39 12.48
C HIS A 71 5.11 18.94 13.15
N GLN A 72 4.03 18.90 12.35
CA GLN A 72 2.70 18.51 12.82
C GLN A 72 2.01 17.63 11.78
N SER A 73 1.04 16.84 12.24
CA SER A 73 0.15 16.13 11.34
C SER A 73 -0.72 17.13 10.56
N ILE A 74 -0.92 16.85 9.28
CA ILE A 74 -1.81 17.61 8.41
C ILE A 74 -3.06 16.76 8.21
N ASN A 75 -4.23 17.34 8.45
CA ASN A 75 -5.48 16.67 8.15
C ASN A 75 -5.63 16.56 6.63
N PHE A 76 -5.78 15.34 6.12
CA PHE A 76 -5.84 15.01 4.71
C PHE A 76 -6.98 14.00 4.52
N GLU A 77 -8.03 14.44 3.81
CA GLU A 77 -9.26 13.69 3.46
C GLU A 77 -9.89 12.82 4.56
#